data_AF-A0AAU8CEZ8-F1
#
_entry.id   AF-A0AAU8CEZ8-F1
#
_cell.length_a   1.000
_cell.length_b   1.000
_cell.length_c   1.000
_cell.angle_alpha   90.00
_cell.angle_beta   90.00
_cell.angle_gamma   90.00
#
_symmetry.space_group_name_H-M   'P 1'
#
loop_
_entity.id
_entity.type
_entity.pdbx_description
1 polymer ?
#
loop_
_entity_poly.entity_id
_entity_poly.type
_entity_poly.pdbx_seq_one_letter_code
_entity_poly.pdbx_strand_id
1 'polypeptide(L)'
;MNDPPLEEAIQPGTYTLEVSIEGDTWAYGELVVRENTELAAETGGLPGDYFGGNDTDNALGDVQTHEEIGRGNQDIVVGDYAALVLETNGTGYDAPFESNVTVDGLAEEGVEVRVGELDPEPNTDAETYTGSELRVAAQFGEGTGKFALLWDTSRVELGVGSNHTYGFELRVDASDNALFSEDRTLAAEQVTIVEPSFTLDAEPGYTLAPWDGDEIQISGRTNLLPGTTLNVRALQEPPEPRLWQNNVEVAQNGTFGTTLNFSDADRPTEFPLWVRNYEDQSSHIVRLTAANASLLFPSQTVSNGSVTVEHVTLSRGGFLRLTANDTTVGTAGPFPQTTNGSVDVALNGSLDGPTNVTATAIADANGNGVLDDTDPNYGNESSPVADTAVISPAVTATTTEPPENNTTTVATTAATTQPELRVNDEEPLAPVANNNGSSGGFVPLSPATTLLAVVAGLLLAARRGPDRL
;
A
#
# COMPACT_ATOMS: atom_id res chain seq x y z
N MET A 1 -71.50 23.96 -0.96
CA MET A 1 -71.62 22.51 -0.76
C MET A 1 -70.22 21.95 -0.95
N ASN A 2 -69.77 21.07 -0.07
CA ASN A 2 -68.59 20.26 -0.38
C ASN A 2 -69.15 19.01 -1.06
N ASP A 3 -68.82 18.82 -2.33
CA ASP A 3 -69.08 17.55 -2.99
C ASP A 3 -68.26 16.44 -2.31
N PRO A 4 -68.70 15.18 -2.35
CA PRO A 4 -67.91 14.08 -1.85
C PRO A 4 -66.55 14.01 -2.56
N PRO A 5 -65.50 13.51 -1.89
CA PRO A 5 -64.24 13.20 -2.57
C PRO A 5 -64.50 12.20 -3.71
N LEU A 6 -63.62 12.21 -4.71
CA LEU A 6 -63.70 11.29 -5.85
C LEU A 6 -63.65 9.84 -5.34
N GLU A 7 -64.61 9.02 -5.76
CA GLU A 7 -64.69 7.60 -5.36
C GLU A 7 -63.71 6.71 -6.15
N GLU A 8 -63.17 7.21 -7.27
CA GLU A 8 -62.18 6.54 -8.12
C GLU A 8 -61.14 7.55 -8.63
N ALA A 9 -59.90 7.10 -8.84
CA ALA A 9 -58.83 7.93 -9.39
C ALA A 9 -59.14 8.36 -10.84
N ILE A 10 -58.75 9.59 -11.20
CA ILE A 10 -58.96 10.12 -12.56
C ILE A 10 -58.01 9.39 -13.53
N GLN A 11 -58.58 8.69 -14.51
CA GLN A 11 -57.79 7.95 -15.50
C GLN A 11 -56.93 8.88 -16.38
N PRO A 12 -55.78 8.44 -16.92
CA PRO A 12 -55.04 9.19 -17.92
C PRO A 12 -55.91 9.61 -19.11
N GLY A 13 -55.86 10.89 -19.48
CA GLY A 13 -56.68 11.46 -20.54
C GLY A 13 -56.82 12.98 -20.46
N THR A 14 -57.45 13.55 -21.49
CA THR A 14 -57.80 14.98 -21.56
C THR A 14 -59.26 15.17 -21.17
N TYR A 15 -59.49 15.90 -20.08
CA TYR A 15 -60.80 16.22 -19.54
C TYR A 15 -61.13 17.68 -19.81
N THR A 16 -62.35 17.93 -20.30
CA THR A 16 -62.89 19.29 -20.34
C THR A 16 -63.41 19.65 -18.95
N LEU A 17 -62.78 20.61 -18.29
CA LEU A 17 -63.32 21.21 -17.06
C LEU A 17 -64.40 22.21 -17.42
N GLU A 18 -65.56 22.12 -16.77
CA GLU A 18 -66.63 23.11 -16.91
C GLU A 18 -66.78 23.90 -15.61
N VAL A 19 -66.67 25.23 -15.69
CA VAL A 19 -66.93 26.13 -14.55
C VAL A 19 -68.34 26.71 -14.72
N SER A 20 -69.26 26.31 -13.85
CA SER A 20 -70.61 26.87 -13.78
C SER A 20 -70.81 27.69 -12.50
N ILE A 21 -71.62 28.74 -12.59
CA ILE A 21 -72.02 29.59 -11.46
C ILE A 21 -73.53 29.80 -11.57
N GLU A 22 -74.26 29.47 -10.50
CA GLU A 22 -75.73 29.50 -10.42
C GLU A 22 -76.47 28.66 -11.50
N GLY A 23 -75.76 27.70 -12.13
CA GLY A 23 -76.31 26.80 -13.14
C GLY A 23 -76.08 27.23 -14.59
N ASP A 24 -75.54 28.43 -14.81
CA ASP A 24 -75.03 28.87 -16.12
C ASP A 24 -73.55 28.47 -16.26
N THR A 25 -73.12 28.07 -17.45
CA THR A 25 -71.72 27.78 -17.78
C THR A 25 -70.95 29.08 -18.06
N TRP A 26 -69.85 29.33 -17.33
CA TRP A 26 -69.05 30.56 -17.46
C TRP A 26 -67.73 30.35 -18.20
N ALA A 27 -67.10 29.18 -18.05
CA ALA A 27 -65.85 28.87 -18.72
C ALA A 27 -65.69 27.37 -18.98
N TYR A 28 -64.89 27.05 -19.99
CA TYR A 28 -64.31 25.72 -20.19
C TYR A 28 -62.80 25.81 -20.02
N GLY A 29 -62.22 24.82 -19.33
CA GLY A 29 -60.79 24.59 -19.22
C GLY A 29 -60.44 23.19 -19.70
N GLU A 30 -59.14 22.89 -19.74
CA GLU A 30 -58.62 21.57 -20.07
C GLU A 30 -57.76 21.07 -18.91
N LEU A 31 -58.03 19.85 -18.45
CA LEU A 31 -57.19 19.10 -17.51
C LEU A 31 -56.61 17.90 -18.25
N VAL A 32 -55.29 17.88 -18.42
CA VAL A 32 -54.57 16.73 -19.01
C VAL A 32 -53.98 15.91 -17.88
N VAL A 33 -54.56 14.74 -17.62
CA VAL A 33 -53.99 13.71 -16.75
C VAL A 33 -53.10 12.82 -17.62
N ARG A 34 -51.83 12.68 -17.25
CA ARG A 34 -50.88 11.84 -17.99
C ARG A 34 -50.89 10.41 -17.47
N GLU A 35 -50.43 9.48 -18.29
CA GLU A 35 -50.18 8.11 -17.85
C GLU A 35 -48.88 8.06 -17.05
N ASN A 36 -48.88 7.30 -15.95
CA ASN A 36 -47.71 7.14 -15.10
C ASN A 36 -46.67 6.28 -15.83
N THR A 37 -45.57 6.88 -16.28
CA THR A 37 -44.46 6.13 -16.87
C THR A 37 -43.67 5.37 -15.81
N GLU A 38 -42.83 4.44 -16.23
CA GLU A 38 -41.91 3.73 -15.35
C GLU A 38 -40.97 4.71 -14.64
N LEU A 39 -40.79 4.50 -13.33
CA LEU A 39 -39.83 5.22 -12.50
C LEU A 39 -38.45 4.63 -12.75
N ALA A 40 -37.48 5.45 -13.15
CA ALA A 40 -36.11 4.98 -13.31
C ALA A 40 -35.40 4.99 -11.96
N ALA A 41 -34.76 3.86 -11.63
CA ALA A 41 -34.01 3.64 -10.39
C ALA A 41 -32.58 3.20 -10.72
N GLU A 42 -31.60 3.62 -9.90
CA GLU A 42 -30.19 3.22 -10.02
C GLU A 42 -29.54 3.23 -8.62
N THR A 43 -28.68 2.24 -8.33
CA THR A 43 -27.91 2.22 -7.07
C THR A 43 -26.60 2.99 -7.16
N GLY A 44 -26.11 3.45 -6.01
CA GLY A 44 -24.78 4.04 -5.85
C GLY A 44 -24.35 4.05 -4.39
N GLY A 45 -23.35 4.85 -4.05
CA GLY A 45 -22.98 5.11 -2.68
C GLY A 45 -22.15 6.39 -2.49
N LEU A 46 -22.16 6.91 -1.26
CA LEU A 46 -21.36 8.06 -0.84
C LEU A 46 -20.38 7.62 0.26
N PRO A 47 -19.15 8.17 0.32
CA PRO A 47 -18.21 7.87 1.40
C PRO A 47 -18.80 8.07 2.80
N GLY A 48 -18.45 7.22 3.75
CA GLY A 48 -18.99 7.27 5.13
C GLY A 48 -18.75 8.59 5.87
N ASP A 49 -17.69 9.32 5.52
CA ASP A 49 -17.36 10.65 6.06
C ASP A 49 -17.98 11.82 5.29
N TYR A 50 -18.78 11.57 4.24
CA TYR A 50 -19.35 12.61 3.39
C TYR A 50 -20.13 13.66 4.20
N PHE A 51 -21.04 13.26 5.09
CA PHE A 51 -21.86 14.17 5.91
C PHE A 51 -21.28 14.52 7.29
N GLY A 52 -20.01 14.21 7.55
CA GLY A 52 -19.44 14.37 8.89
C GLY A 52 -18.03 13.80 9.03
N GLY A 53 -17.08 14.41 8.32
CA GLY A 53 -15.65 14.16 8.48
C GLY A 53 -15.01 15.12 9.49
N ASN A 54 -13.72 14.92 9.82
CA ASN A 54 -12.97 15.93 10.59
C ASN A 54 -12.67 17.21 9.79
N ASP A 55 -12.88 17.17 8.46
CA ASP A 55 -12.58 18.26 7.52
C ASP A 55 -13.79 18.68 6.65
N THR A 56 -14.96 18.01 6.78
CA THR A 56 -16.16 18.23 5.94
C THR A 56 -17.46 18.28 6.77
N ASP A 57 -18.08 19.47 6.80
CA ASP A 57 -19.40 19.75 7.42
C ASP A 57 -20.54 19.66 6.39
N ASN A 58 -20.51 18.70 5.45
CA ASN A 58 -21.51 18.65 4.38
C ASN A 58 -22.91 18.31 4.92
N ALA A 59 -23.91 19.10 4.56
CA ALA A 59 -25.32 18.82 4.82
C ALA A 59 -25.92 17.88 3.76
N LEU A 60 -27.12 17.35 4.02
CA LEU A 60 -27.88 16.58 3.02
C LEU A 60 -28.12 17.36 1.71
N GLY A 61 -28.22 18.68 1.80
CA GLY A 61 -28.38 19.56 0.64
C GLY A 61 -27.09 19.85 -0.14
N ASP A 62 -25.93 19.33 0.28
CA ASP A 62 -24.67 19.50 -0.43
C ASP A 62 -24.44 18.43 -1.51
N VAL A 63 -25.23 17.35 -1.54
CA VAL A 63 -25.29 16.42 -2.69
C VAL A 63 -25.87 17.17 -3.89
N GLN A 64 -25.02 17.57 -4.85
CA GLN A 64 -25.42 18.41 -6.00
C GLN A 64 -25.74 17.60 -7.26
N THR A 65 -25.25 16.36 -7.37
CA THR A 65 -25.29 15.59 -8.62
C THR A 65 -25.45 14.09 -8.39
N HIS A 66 -25.97 13.41 -9.41
CA HIS A 66 -25.97 11.94 -9.47
C HIS A 66 -24.57 11.34 -9.68
N GLU A 67 -23.60 12.13 -10.16
CA GLU A 67 -22.23 11.65 -10.36
C GLU A 67 -21.46 11.51 -9.05
N GLU A 68 -21.74 12.37 -8.05
CA GLU A 68 -21.17 12.28 -6.69
C GLU A 68 -21.60 11.01 -5.95
N ILE A 69 -22.83 10.52 -6.18
CA ILE A 69 -23.37 9.27 -5.61
C ILE A 69 -22.79 8.02 -6.32
N GLY A 70 -22.08 8.20 -7.44
CA GLY A 70 -21.70 7.09 -8.30
C GLY A 70 -22.90 6.42 -8.98
N ARG A 71 -22.61 5.55 -9.96
CA ARG A 71 -23.63 4.95 -10.84
C ARG A 71 -23.49 3.44 -10.92
N GLY A 72 -24.59 2.74 -10.69
CA GLY A 72 -24.70 1.30 -10.80
C GLY A 72 -23.74 0.54 -9.88
N ASN A 73 -23.27 1.18 -8.79
CA ASN A 73 -22.44 0.45 -7.84
C ASN A 73 -23.36 -0.43 -6.99
N GLN A 74 -23.10 -1.73 -7.05
CA GLN A 74 -23.83 -2.73 -6.26
C GLN A 74 -23.01 -3.18 -5.06
N ASP A 75 -21.69 -3.01 -5.04
CA ASP A 75 -20.84 -3.40 -3.91
C ASP A 75 -20.46 -2.16 -3.10
N ILE A 76 -21.05 -2.01 -1.91
CA ILE A 76 -20.86 -0.87 -1.01
C ILE A 76 -20.01 -1.30 0.18
N VAL A 77 -18.94 -0.57 0.48
CA VAL A 77 -18.08 -0.91 1.63
C VAL A 77 -18.81 -0.58 2.93
N VAL A 78 -18.76 -1.49 3.92
CA VAL A 78 -19.36 -1.27 5.24
C VAL A 78 -18.82 0.02 5.88
N GLY A 79 -19.73 0.91 6.28
CA GLY A 79 -19.42 2.26 6.76
C GLY A 79 -19.71 3.36 5.75
N ASP A 80 -19.77 3.07 4.46
CA ASP A 80 -20.24 4.02 3.43
C ASP A 80 -21.78 4.11 3.44
N TYR A 81 -22.32 5.16 2.80
CA TYR A 81 -23.75 5.26 2.56
C TYR A 81 -24.09 4.49 1.28
N ALA A 82 -24.98 3.50 1.36
CA ALA A 82 -25.62 2.93 0.19
C ALA A 82 -26.74 3.86 -0.29
N ALA A 83 -26.91 4.00 -1.61
CA ALA A 83 -27.88 4.93 -2.19
C ALA A 83 -28.78 4.27 -3.23
N LEU A 84 -30.06 4.65 -3.21
CA LEU A 84 -31.00 4.45 -4.32
C LEU A 84 -31.36 5.82 -4.89
N VAL A 85 -31.00 6.07 -6.15
CA VAL A 85 -31.34 7.29 -6.89
C VAL A 85 -32.53 7.03 -7.80
N LEU A 86 -33.47 7.97 -7.79
CA LEU A 86 -34.75 7.87 -8.47
C LEU A 86 -34.96 9.08 -9.37
N GLU A 87 -35.18 8.85 -10.67
CA GLU A 87 -35.51 9.88 -11.65
C GLU A 87 -36.99 9.81 -12.03
N THR A 88 -37.76 10.83 -11.63
CA THR A 88 -39.21 10.90 -11.85
C THR A 88 -39.59 11.61 -13.17
N ASN A 89 -38.60 12.04 -13.96
CA ASN A 89 -38.80 12.77 -15.21
C ASN A 89 -39.71 12.00 -16.19
N GLY A 90 -40.89 12.56 -16.48
CA GLY A 90 -41.88 12.00 -17.40
C GLY A 90 -42.99 11.17 -16.73
N THR A 91 -42.82 10.77 -15.47
CA THR A 91 -43.72 9.83 -14.76
C THR A 91 -45.09 10.40 -14.36
N GLY A 92 -45.35 11.69 -14.57
CA GLY A 92 -46.52 12.37 -13.98
C GLY A 92 -46.30 12.79 -12.53
N TYR A 93 -45.44 12.07 -11.79
CA TYR A 93 -44.82 12.52 -10.55
C TYR A 93 -43.70 13.52 -10.88
N ASP A 94 -44.05 14.74 -11.32
CA ASP A 94 -43.20 15.88 -10.96
C ASP A 94 -43.17 15.87 -9.43
N ALA A 95 -42.01 15.53 -8.86
CA ALA A 95 -41.83 15.33 -7.43
C ALA A 95 -42.51 16.50 -6.68
N PRO A 96 -43.62 16.28 -5.92
CA PRO A 96 -44.43 17.35 -5.30
C PRO A 96 -43.75 17.91 -4.05
N PHE A 97 -42.43 17.89 -4.11
CA PHE A 97 -41.48 17.74 -3.06
C PHE A 97 -40.56 18.94 -3.20
N GLU A 98 -40.93 20.04 -2.52
CA GLU A 98 -39.99 21.12 -2.25
C GLU A 98 -38.74 20.53 -1.53
N SER A 99 -37.66 21.32 -1.45
CA SER A 99 -36.29 20.87 -1.16
C SER A 99 -36.00 20.32 0.26
N ASN A 100 -37.00 19.73 0.92
CA ASN A 100 -36.95 19.19 2.27
C ASN A 100 -37.84 17.94 2.43
N VAL A 101 -37.73 16.96 1.52
CA VAL A 101 -38.37 15.64 1.69
C VAL A 101 -37.75 14.92 2.88
N THR A 102 -38.58 14.23 3.64
CA THR A 102 -38.16 13.31 4.70
C THR A 102 -38.85 11.97 4.50
N VAL A 103 -38.32 10.90 5.10
CA VAL A 103 -38.95 9.57 5.05
C VAL A 103 -40.36 9.61 5.66
N ASP A 104 -40.54 10.36 6.75
CA ASP A 104 -41.84 10.58 7.39
C ASP A 104 -42.82 11.31 6.43
N GLY A 105 -42.34 12.33 5.71
CA GLY A 105 -43.15 13.04 4.70
C GLY A 105 -43.51 12.20 3.48
N LEU A 106 -42.69 11.19 3.12
CA LEU A 106 -43.07 10.19 2.12
C LEU A 106 -44.18 9.27 2.66
N ALA A 107 -44.07 8.83 3.91
CA ALA A 107 -45.08 7.99 4.57
C ALA A 107 -46.43 8.72 4.76
N GLU A 108 -46.41 10.03 5.04
CA GLU A 108 -47.64 10.86 5.10
C GLU A 108 -48.38 10.94 3.74
N GLU A 109 -47.66 10.77 2.63
CA GLU A 109 -48.20 10.67 1.26
C GLU A 109 -48.45 9.20 0.83
N GLY A 110 -48.47 8.25 1.77
CA GLY A 110 -48.70 6.82 1.50
C GLY A 110 -47.56 6.11 0.76
N VAL A 111 -46.35 6.70 0.74
CA VAL A 111 -45.14 6.13 0.11
C VAL A 111 -44.27 5.46 1.17
N GLU A 112 -44.26 4.13 1.21
CA GLU A 112 -43.40 3.35 2.11
C GLU A 112 -41.99 3.19 1.51
N VAL A 113 -40.98 3.39 2.34
CA VAL A 113 -39.58 3.19 1.99
C VAL A 113 -38.94 2.19 2.96
N ARG A 114 -38.33 1.13 2.44
CA ARG A 114 -37.67 0.11 3.25
C ARG A 114 -36.36 -0.37 2.63
N VAL A 115 -35.40 -0.73 3.47
CA VAL A 115 -34.23 -1.53 3.09
C VAL A 115 -34.27 -2.81 3.89
N GLY A 116 -34.29 -3.97 3.24
CA GLY A 116 -34.37 -5.27 3.91
C GLY A 116 -33.27 -6.24 3.46
N GLU A 117 -32.71 -6.99 4.40
CA GLU A 117 -31.79 -8.08 4.08
C GLU A 117 -32.50 -9.18 3.27
N LEU A 118 -31.91 -9.62 2.16
CA LEU A 118 -32.52 -10.57 1.23
C LEU A 118 -32.14 -12.03 1.51
N ASP A 119 -31.02 -12.27 2.20
CA ASP A 119 -30.48 -13.61 2.49
C ASP A 119 -29.84 -13.66 3.90
N PRO A 120 -30.66 -13.56 4.97
CA PRO A 120 -30.19 -13.60 6.35
C PRO A 120 -29.52 -14.92 6.72
N GLU A 121 -28.70 -14.89 7.79
CA GLU A 121 -28.05 -16.10 8.28
C GLU A 121 -29.07 -17.21 8.64
N PRO A 122 -28.73 -18.49 8.48
CA PRO A 122 -29.60 -19.58 8.88
C PRO A 122 -30.00 -19.51 10.37
N ASN A 123 -31.30 -19.37 10.62
CA ASN A 123 -31.95 -19.20 11.93
C ASN A 123 -31.81 -17.79 12.57
N THR A 124 -31.50 -16.75 11.81
CA THR A 124 -31.76 -15.35 12.21
C THR A 124 -33.02 -14.82 11.52
N ASP A 125 -33.56 -13.71 12.04
CA ASP A 125 -34.56 -12.91 11.33
C ASP A 125 -33.85 -11.96 10.36
N ALA A 126 -34.49 -11.57 9.25
CA ALA A 126 -33.93 -10.60 8.30
C ALA A 126 -33.89 -9.20 8.92
N GLU A 127 -32.77 -8.50 8.78
CA GLU A 127 -32.69 -7.10 9.17
C GLU A 127 -33.54 -6.21 8.26
N THR A 128 -34.11 -5.14 8.80
CA THR A 128 -34.93 -4.18 8.03
C THR A 128 -34.80 -2.79 8.61
N TYR A 129 -34.46 -1.83 7.76
CA TYR A 129 -34.16 -0.44 8.08
C TYR A 129 -35.25 0.47 7.50
N THR A 130 -35.77 1.39 8.32
CA THR A 130 -36.90 2.27 7.97
C THR A 130 -36.82 3.62 8.69
N GLY A 131 -37.65 4.59 8.26
CA GLY A 131 -37.82 5.86 8.96
C GLY A 131 -36.50 6.60 9.19
N SER A 132 -36.16 6.86 10.46
CA SER A 132 -34.97 7.62 10.88
C SER A 132 -33.61 6.99 10.54
N GLU A 133 -33.58 5.74 10.08
CA GLU A 133 -32.35 5.05 9.65
C GLU A 133 -31.99 5.33 8.18
N LEU A 134 -32.96 5.89 7.45
CA LEU A 134 -32.81 6.31 6.06
C LEU A 134 -32.87 7.84 5.98
N ARG A 135 -32.15 8.43 5.03
CA ARG A 135 -32.17 9.87 4.76
C ARG A 135 -32.62 10.09 3.32
N VAL A 136 -33.32 11.18 3.06
CA VAL A 136 -33.71 11.57 1.70
C VAL A 136 -32.98 12.86 1.34
N ALA A 137 -32.24 12.84 0.22
CA ALA A 137 -31.69 14.02 -0.43
C ALA A 137 -32.55 14.30 -1.68
N ALA A 138 -33.28 15.42 -1.68
CA ALA A 138 -34.21 15.77 -2.76
C ALA A 138 -33.67 16.92 -3.63
N GLN A 139 -34.00 16.89 -4.92
CA GLN A 139 -33.66 17.90 -5.93
C GLN A 139 -32.15 18.14 -6.12
N PHE A 140 -31.45 17.16 -6.70
CA PHE A 140 -30.06 17.31 -7.16
C PHE A 140 -29.90 17.02 -8.67
N GLY A 141 -28.87 17.61 -9.26
CA GLY A 141 -28.57 17.56 -10.70
C GLY A 141 -29.32 18.61 -11.54
N GLU A 142 -29.11 18.56 -12.86
CA GLU A 142 -29.85 19.43 -13.78
C GLU A 142 -31.29 18.94 -13.99
N GLY A 143 -32.25 19.61 -13.37
CA GLY A 143 -33.69 19.40 -13.59
C GLY A 143 -34.50 19.23 -12.29
N THR A 144 -35.83 19.32 -12.40
CA THR A 144 -36.74 18.87 -11.34
C THR A 144 -36.91 17.34 -11.40
N GLY A 145 -37.35 16.72 -10.29
CA GLY A 145 -37.71 15.29 -10.29
C GLY A 145 -36.56 14.29 -10.14
N LYS A 146 -35.54 14.60 -9.33
CA LYS A 146 -34.57 13.60 -8.85
C LYS A 146 -34.48 13.62 -7.33
N PHE A 147 -34.37 12.44 -6.71
CA PHE A 147 -34.05 12.30 -5.30
C PHE A 147 -33.26 11.02 -5.04
N ALA A 148 -32.58 10.98 -3.90
CA ALA A 148 -31.80 9.85 -3.42
C ALA A 148 -32.29 9.47 -2.03
N LEU A 149 -32.46 8.18 -1.85
CA LEU A 149 -32.56 7.56 -0.55
C LEU A 149 -31.17 7.09 -0.16
N LEU A 150 -30.69 7.51 1.02
CA LEU A 150 -29.37 7.21 1.54
C LEU A 150 -29.50 6.38 2.82
N TRP A 151 -28.80 5.27 2.88
CA TRP A 151 -28.77 4.34 4.02
C TRP A 151 -27.35 4.26 4.58
N ASP A 152 -27.20 4.55 5.88
CA ASP A 152 -25.93 4.53 6.59
C ASP A 152 -25.57 3.09 6.99
N THR A 153 -24.59 2.49 6.31
CA THR A 153 -24.23 1.07 6.51
C THR A 153 -23.29 0.83 7.69
N SER A 154 -22.91 1.87 8.44
CA SER A 154 -21.93 1.78 9.55
C SER A 154 -22.36 0.89 10.73
N ARG A 155 -23.62 0.45 10.75
CA ARG A 155 -24.19 -0.47 11.76
C ARG A 155 -24.38 -1.90 11.27
N VAL A 156 -24.12 -2.19 10.00
CA VAL A 156 -24.26 -3.53 9.41
C VAL A 156 -23.16 -4.44 9.96
N GLU A 157 -23.54 -5.55 10.60
CA GLU A 157 -22.60 -6.57 11.05
C GLU A 157 -22.42 -7.63 9.94
N LEU A 158 -21.19 -7.76 9.41
CA LEU A 158 -20.87 -8.73 8.35
C LEU A 158 -20.64 -10.14 8.91
N GLY A 159 -21.74 -10.85 9.17
CA GLY A 159 -21.78 -12.26 9.62
C GLY A 159 -21.43 -13.29 8.53
N VAL A 160 -20.68 -14.34 8.90
CA VAL A 160 -20.15 -15.35 7.95
C VAL A 160 -21.20 -16.27 7.30
N GLY A 161 -22.48 -16.16 7.67
CA GLY A 161 -23.60 -16.97 7.19
C GLY A 161 -24.57 -16.26 6.24
N SER A 162 -24.43 -14.95 6.03
CA SER A 162 -25.25 -14.12 5.12
C SER A 162 -24.43 -13.78 3.86
N ASN A 163 -25.11 -13.42 2.78
CA ASN A 163 -24.46 -12.88 1.59
C ASN A 163 -24.40 -11.34 1.58
N HIS A 164 -24.94 -10.69 2.61
CA HIS A 164 -25.01 -9.24 2.82
C HIS A 164 -25.67 -8.46 1.68
N THR A 165 -26.58 -9.09 0.94
CA THR A 165 -27.41 -8.42 -0.06
C THR A 165 -28.64 -7.82 0.60
N TYR A 166 -28.85 -6.52 0.39
CA TYR A 166 -29.97 -5.74 0.87
C TYR A 166 -30.77 -5.19 -0.30
N GLY A 167 -32.09 -5.33 -0.24
CA GLY A 167 -33.02 -4.77 -1.22
C GLY A 167 -33.55 -3.43 -0.74
N PHE A 168 -33.29 -2.38 -1.50
CA PHE A 168 -34.05 -1.13 -1.43
C PHE A 168 -35.41 -1.36 -2.10
N GLU A 169 -36.50 -0.99 -1.43
CA GLU A 169 -37.83 -1.04 -2.02
C GLU A 169 -38.64 0.23 -1.69
N LEU A 170 -39.22 0.80 -2.75
CA LEU A 170 -40.16 1.92 -2.69
C LEU A 170 -41.55 1.41 -3.04
N ARG A 171 -42.52 1.55 -2.13
CA ARG A 171 -43.91 1.13 -2.32
C ARG A 171 -44.87 2.28 -2.15
N VAL A 172 -46.06 2.12 -2.72
CA VAL A 172 -47.23 2.93 -2.38
C VAL A 172 -48.33 2.02 -1.85
N ASP A 173 -48.91 2.40 -0.72
CA ASP A 173 -50.15 1.84 -0.18
C ASP A 173 -51.35 2.61 -0.78
N ALA A 174 -52.25 1.92 -1.46
CA ALA A 174 -53.39 2.56 -2.13
C ALA A 174 -54.52 2.97 -1.17
N SER A 175 -54.48 2.53 0.10
CA SER A 175 -55.42 2.96 1.13
C SER A 175 -55.03 4.33 1.73
N ASP A 176 -53.74 4.65 1.75
CA ASP A 176 -53.21 5.95 2.19
C ASP A 176 -52.93 6.91 1.01
N ASN A 177 -52.70 6.43 -0.23
CA ASN A 177 -52.49 7.26 -1.41
C ASN A 177 -53.61 7.13 -2.47
N ALA A 178 -54.49 8.14 -2.53
CA ALA A 178 -55.64 8.19 -3.43
C ALA A 178 -55.32 8.31 -4.95
N LEU A 179 -54.04 8.41 -5.35
CA LEU A 179 -53.63 8.35 -6.76
C LEU A 179 -53.53 6.91 -7.29
N PHE A 180 -53.55 5.92 -6.40
CA PHE A 180 -53.43 4.50 -6.73
C PHE A 180 -54.71 3.75 -6.36
N SER A 181 -55.04 2.71 -7.12
CA SER A 181 -56.19 1.83 -6.86
C SER A 181 -55.80 0.46 -6.30
N GLU A 182 -54.50 0.15 -6.26
CA GLU A 182 -53.91 -1.06 -5.70
C GLU A 182 -52.46 -0.76 -5.26
N ASP A 183 -51.98 -1.46 -4.23
CA ASP A 183 -50.64 -1.30 -3.70
C ASP A 183 -49.59 -1.65 -4.77
N ARG A 184 -48.54 -0.84 -4.87
CA ARG A 184 -47.56 -0.97 -5.97
C ARG A 184 -46.14 -0.68 -5.52
N THR A 185 -45.24 -1.61 -5.80
CA THR A 185 -43.79 -1.33 -5.82
C THR A 185 -43.48 -0.39 -6.99
N LEU A 186 -42.93 0.77 -6.69
CA LEU A 186 -42.51 1.78 -7.66
C LEU A 186 -41.07 1.55 -8.13
N ALA A 187 -40.19 1.14 -7.23
CA ALA A 187 -38.79 0.80 -7.50
C ALA A 187 -38.34 -0.32 -6.55
N ALA A 188 -37.49 -1.22 -7.04
CA ALA A 188 -36.83 -2.24 -6.26
C ALA A 188 -35.44 -2.49 -6.83
N GLU A 189 -34.40 -2.28 -6.03
CA GLU A 189 -32.99 -2.42 -6.41
C GLU A 189 -32.21 -3.08 -5.27
N GLN A 190 -31.00 -3.56 -5.53
CA GLN A 190 -30.21 -4.29 -4.54
C GLN A 190 -28.74 -3.86 -4.49
N VAL A 191 -28.17 -3.92 -3.28
CA VAL A 191 -26.74 -3.71 -3.00
C VAL A 191 -26.21 -4.85 -2.13
N THR A 192 -24.93 -5.17 -2.29
CA THR A 192 -24.14 -6.06 -1.43
C THR A 192 -23.28 -5.20 -0.51
N ILE A 193 -23.29 -5.44 0.80
CA ILE A 193 -22.34 -4.79 1.72
C ILE A 193 -21.09 -5.66 1.85
N VAL A 194 -19.92 -5.07 1.64
CA VAL A 194 -18.63 -5.77 1.58
C VAL A 194 -17.61 -5.19 2.55
N GLU A 195 -16.64 -6.01 2.96
CA GLU A 195 -15.50 -5.53 3.75
C GLU A 195 -14.59 -4.61 2.93
N PRO A 196 -13.91 -3.62 3.56
CA PRO A 196 -12.85 -2.85 2.90
C PRO A 196 -11.69 -3.77 2.53
N SER A 197 -11.27 -3.70 1.28
CA SER A 197 -10.17 -4.47 0.72
C SER A 197 -9.05 -3.55 0.22
N PHE A 198 -7.81 -4.00 0.38
CA PHE A 198 -6.62 -3.28 -0.05
C PHE A 198 -5.59 -4.24 -0.65
N THR A 199 -4.89 -3.78 -1.68
CA THR A 199 -3.63 -4.36 -2.13
C THR A 199 -2.62 -3.23 -2.27
N LEU A 200 -1.42 -3.38 -1.72
CA LEU A 200 -0.31 -2.42 -1.90
C LEU A 200 0.85 -3.07 -2.63
N ASP A 201 1.39 -2.33 -3.60
CA ASP A 201 2.63 -2.62 -4.32
C ASP A 201 3.59 -1.44 -4.16
N ALA A 202 4.89 -1.74 -4.11
CA ALA A 202 5.96 -0.76 -3.94
C ALA A 202 7.01 -0.92 -5.04
N GLU A 203 7.44 0.19 -5.65
CA GLU A 203 8.54 0.25 -6.61
C GLU A 203 9.70 1.06 -6.01
N PRO A 204 10.96 0.57 -6.02
CA PRO A 204 11.41 -0.73 -6.56
C PRO A 204 11.08 -1.94 -5.66
N GLY A 205 10.52 -1.70 -4.48
CA GLY A 205 10.08 -2.72 -3.55
C GLY A 205 10.01 -2.21 -2.11
N TYR A 206 9.55 -3.07 -1.20
CA TYR A 206 9.55 -2.78 0.24
C TYR A 206 10.94 -2.85 0.89
N THR A 207 12.01 -3.06 0.12
CA THR A 207 13.39 -3.08 0.63
C THR A 207 14.25 -2.20 -0.25
N LEU A 208 14.78 -1.11 0.31
CA LEU A 208 15.69 -0.20 -0.39
C LEU A 208 17.13 -0.51 0.02
N ALA A 209 17.97 -0.77 -0.96
CA ALA A 209 19.41 -0.61 -0.87
C ALA A 209 19.78 0.89 -0.76
N PRO A 210 21.02 1.23 -0.37
CA PRO A 210 21.50 2.62 -0.37
C PRO A 210 21.55 3.27 -1.76
N TRP A 211 21.51 2.47 -2.82
CA TRP A 211 21.59 2.90 -4.21
C TRP A 211 20.24 2.95 -4.93
N ASP A 212 19.18 2.43 -4.31
CA ASP A 212 17.81 2.51 -4.83
C ASP A 212 17.17 3.90 -4.62
N GLY A 213 17.97 4.86 -4.15
CA GLY A 213 17.51 6.15 -3.66
C GLY A 213 16.83 6.05 -2.29
N ASP A 214 16.14 7.12 -1.92
CA ASP A 214 15.40 7.25 -0.66
C ASP A 214 13.88 7.30 -0.88
N GLU A 215 13.38 7.15 -2.10
CA GLU A 215 11.95 7.25 -2.41
C GLU A 215 11.35 5.88 -2.74
N ILE A 216 10.17 5.58 -2.19
CA ILE A 216 9.34 4.46 -2.64
C ILE A 216 8.10 5.04 -3.30
N GLN A 217 7.83 4.61 -4.54
CA GLN A 217 6.52 4.80 -5.14
C GLN A 217 5.59 3.68 -4.67
N ILE A 218 4.57 4.05 -3.90
CA ILE A 218 3.50 3.16 -3.45
C ILE A 218 2.34 3.26 -4.44
N SER A 219 1.82 2.12 -4.85
CA SER A 219 0.59 2.02 -5.62
C SER A 219 -0.34 0.99 -4.99
N GLY A 220 -1.63 1.09 -5.24
CA GLY A 220 -2.58 0.14 -4.67
C GLY A 220 -3.93 0.10 -5.35
N ARG A 221 -4.74 -0.84 -4.87
CA ARG A 221 -6.15 -1.00 -5.24
C ARG A 221 -7.01 -1.12 -4.00
N THR A 222 -8.26 -0.68 -4.11
CA THR A 222 -9.30 -0.83 -3.10
C THR A 222 -10.68 -0.91 -3.77
N ASN A 223 -11.68 -1.39 -3.02
CA ASN A 223 -13.10 -1.33 -3.37
C ASN A 223 -13.83 -0.11 -2.78
N LEU A 224 -13.13 0.78 -2.06
CA LEU A 224 -13.69 2.06 -1.62
C LEU A 224 -14.09 2.94 -2.82
N LEU A 225 -15.07 3.81 -2.58
CA LEU A 225 -15.65 4.68 -3.60
C LEU A 225 -14.61 5.67 -4.19
N PRO A 226 -14.69 6.01 -5.49
CA PRO A 226 -13.87 7.06 -6.09
C PRO A 226 -13.99 8.40 -5.34
N GLY A 227 -12.89 9.15 -5.26
CA GLY A 227 -12.81 10.40 -4.50
C GLY A 227 -12.55 10.21 -2.99
N THR A 228 -12.68 8.99 -2.45
CA THR A 228 -12.32 8.71 -1.04
C THR A 228 -10.87 9.09 -0.77
N THR A 229 -10.63 9.93 0.25
CA THR A 229 -9.29 10.35 0.64
C THR A 229 -8.64 9.32 1.56
N LEU A 230 -7.63 8.64 1.04
CA LEU A 230 -6.78 7.72 1.80
C LEU A 230 -5.56 8.46 2.33
N ASN A 231 -5.05 8.03 3.49
CA ASN A 231 -3.80 8.51 4.05
C ASN A 231 -2.83 7.34 4.20
N VAL A 232 -1.84 7.26 3.32
CA VAL A 232 -0.77 6.24 3.36
C VAL A 232 0.28 6.70 4.35
N ARG A 233 0.70 5.83 5.26
CA ARG A 233 1.62 6.11 6.37
C ARG A 233 2.78 5.13 6.41
N ALA A 234 3.92 5.59 6.90
CA ALA A 234 4.98 4.74 7.44
C ALA A 234 5.50 5.34 8.75
N LEU A 235 5.69 4.53 9.79
CA LEU A 235 6.01 5.00 11.15
C LEU A 235 7.24 4.29 11.70
N GLN A 236 8.35 5.00 11.81
CA GLN A 236 9.45 4.58 12.67
C GLN A 236 9.06 4.82 14.13
N GLU A 237 9.08 3.77 14.93
CA GLU A 237 8.86 3.81 16.37
C GLU A 237 10.11 4.38 17.13
N PRO A 238 10.02 4.70 18.43
CA PRO A 238 11.15 5.19 19.22
C PRO A 238 12.40 4.28 19.16
N PRO A 239 13.62 4.83 19.30
CA PRO A 239 13.95 6.04 20.06
C PRO A 239 13.83 7.37 19.30
N GLU A 240 13.94 7.36 17.97
CA GLU A 240 13.74 8.54 17.13
C GLU A 240 12.48 8.36 16.27
N PRO A 241 11.29 8.71 16.80
CA PRO A 241 10.04 8.47 16.08
C PRO A 241 9.91 9.41 14.87
N ARG A 242 9.60 8.85 13.71
CA ARG A 242 9.42 9.57 12.44
C ARG A 242 8.17 9.03 11.73
N LEU A 243 7.31 9.94 11.28
CA LEU A 243 6.08 9.62 10.55
C LEU A 243 6.17 10.20 9.15
N TRP A 244 6.21 9.35 8.14
CA TRP A 244 6.01 9.70 6.74
C TRP A 244 4.55 9.45 6.41
N GLN A 245 3.86 10.41 5.79
CA GLN A 245 2.49 10.22 5.36
C GLN A 245 2.14 11.11 4.17
N ASN A 246 1.24 10.64 3.31
CA ASN A 246 0.63 11.43 2.24
C ASN A 246 -0.86 11.10 2.10
N ASN A 247 -1.65 12.12 1.73
CA ASN A 247 -3.02 11.92 1.29
C ASN A 247 -3.05 11.57 -0.21
N VAL A 248 -3.99 10.73 -0.60
CA VAL A 248 -4.24 10.33 -1.99
C VAL A 248 -5.73 10.00 -2.17
N GLU A 249 -6.32 10.39 -3.29
CA GLU A 249 -7.71 10.06 -3.63
C GLU A 249 -7.79 8.73 -4.39
N VAL A 250 -8.85 7.95 -4.14
CA VAL A 250 -9.17 6.76 -4.94
C VAL A 250 -9.67 7.19 -6.32
N ALA A 251 -9.02 6.72 -7.39
CA ALA A 251 -9.44 6.99 -8.76
C ALA A 251 -10.67 6.15 -9.16
N GLN A 252 -11.36 6.54 -10.25
CA GLN A 252 -12.57 5.88 -10.77
C GLN A 252 -12.46 4.36 -11.03
N ASN A 253 -11.25 3.82 -11.11
CA ASN A 253 -10.95 2.40 -11.31
C ASN A 253 -10.52 1.67 -10.02
N GLY A 254 -10.75 2.27 -8.84
CA GLY A 254 -10.34 1.74 -7.54
C GLY A 254 -8.83 1.78 -7.28
N THR A 255 -8.03 2.48 -8.11
CA THR A 255 -6.57 2.58 -7.91
C THR A 255 -6.18 3.84 -7.15
N PHE A 256 -5.07 3.80 -6.44
CA PHE A 256 -4.44 4.97 -5.81
C PHE A 256 -2.90 4.82 -5.84
N GLY A 257 -2.16 5.91 -5.65
CA GLY A 257 -0.71 5.88 -5.54
C GLY A 257 -0.08 7.18 -5.03
N THR A 258 1.05 7.06 -4.34
CA THR A 258 1.79 8.18 -3.75
C THR A 258 3.26 7.83 -3.60
N THR A 259 4.14 8.82 -3.42
CA THR A 259 5.57 8.59 -3.18
C THR A 259 5.93 9.01 -1.76
N LEU A 260 6.58 8.12 -1.00
CA LEU A 260 7.14 8.46 0.32
C LEU A 260 8.65 8.61 0.20
N ASN A 261 9.19 9.69 0.77
CA ASN A 261 10.62 10.01 0.75
C ASN A 261 11.22 9.82 2.16
N PHE A 262 12.22 8.95 2.24
CA PHE A 262 12.89 8.48 3.45
C PHE A 262 14.32 9.03 3.59
N SER A 263 14.67 10.15 2.94
CA SER A 263 16.02 10.73 2.99
C SER A 263 16.44 11.16 4.41
N ASP A 264 15.45 11.49 5.25
CA ASP A 264 15.61 11.77 6.68
C ASP A 264 15.55 10.50 7.57
N ALA A 265 15.61 9.28 7.02
CA ALA A 265 15.57 8.03 7.77
C ALA A 265 16.98 7.46 8.01
N ASP A 266 17.22 6.95 9.22
CA ASP A 266 18.47 6.27 9.54
C ASP A 266 18.57 4.92 8.81
N ARG A 267 19.78 4.57 8.34
CA ARG A 267 20.06 3.28 7.70
C ARG A 267 21.08 2.47 8.52
N PRO A 268 20.82 1.18 8.82
CA PRO A 268 19.64 0.40 8.48
C PRO A 268 18.47 0.61 9.47
N THR A 269 17.24 0.53 8.99
CA THR A 269 16.01 0.54 9.81
C THR A 269 14.91 -0.30 9.17
N GLU A 270 13.91 -0.72 9.95
CA GLU A 270 12.68 -1.34 9.45
C GLU A 270 11.46 -0.79 10.19
N PHE A 271 10.36 -0.55 9.47
CA PHE A 271 9.13 0.02 10.02
C PHE A 271 7.89 -0.38 9.19
N PRO A 272 6.69 -0.41 9.80
CA PRO A 272 5.45 -0.64 9.07
C PRO A 272 5.08 0.53 8.15
N LEU A 273 4.46 0.18 7.03
CA LEU A 273 3.79 1.05 6.06
C LEU A 273 2.36 0.53 5.84
N TRP A 274 1.36 1.40 5.92
CA TRP A 274 -0.05 1.01 5.81
C TRP A 274 -0.95 2.17 5.38
N VAL A 275 -2.20 1.89 5.00
CA VAL A 275 -3.26 2.89 4.85
C VAL A 275 -3.94 3.10 6.20
N ARG A 276 -4.03 4.36 6.64
CA ARG A 276 -4.67 4.74 7.91
C ARG A 276 -6.10 4.17 8.00
N ASN A 277 -6.44 3.63 9.19
CA ASN A 277 -7.69 2.95 9.51
C ASN A 277 -7.87 1.56 8.87
N TYR A 278 -6.96 1.12 8.00
CA TYR A 278 -7.01 -0.17 7.28
C TYR A 278 -5.70 -0.96 7.46
N GLU A 279 -5.10 -0.89 8.64
CA GLU A 279 -3.78 -1.47 8.92
C GLU A 279 -3.76 -2.98 8.75
N ASP A 280 -4.79 -3.67 9.24
CA ASP A 280 -4.92 -5.13 9.16
C ASP A 280 -4.97 -5.64 7.70
N GLN A 281 -5.50 -4.84 6.77
CA GLN A 281 -5.62 -5.16 5.35
C GLN A 281 -4.44 -4.67 4.49
N SER A 282 -3.63 -3.73 4.97
CA SER A 282 -2.66 -3.00 4.15
C SER A 282 -1.24 -2.85 4.74
N SER A 283 -0.94 -3.47 5.88
CA SER A 283 0.37 -3.34 6.51
C SER A 283 1.47 -4.16 5.81
N HIS A 284 2.54 -3.47 5.40
CA HIS A 284 3.77 -4.03 4.86
C HIS A 284 5.00 -3.49 5.62
N ILE A 285 6.06 -4.30 5.77
CA ILE A 285 7.30 -3.85 6.42
C ILE A 285 8.26 -3.27 5.38
N VAL A 286 8.50 -1.96 5.48
CA VAL A 286 9.58 -1.27 4.74
C VAL A 286 10.92 -1.53 5.43
N ARG A 287 11.95 -1.83 4.63
CA ARG A 287 13.31 -2.13 5.09
C ARG A 287 14.30 -1.22 4.38
N LEU A 288 14.84 -0.21 5.09
CA LEU A 288 15.93 0.59 4.55
C LEU A 288 17.24 -0.09 4.96
N THR A 289 17.99 -0.57 3.98
CA THR A 289 19.24 -1.28 4.23
C THR A 289 20.45 -0.35 4.10
N ALA A 290 21.50 -0.67 4.84
CA ALA A 290 22.82 -0.06 4.70
C ALA A 290 23.75 -1.01 3.93
N ALA A 291 24.73 -0.43 3.22
CA ALA A 291 25.81 -1.16 2.59
C ALA A 291 27.13 -0.51 2.99
N ASN A 292 28.00 -1.30 3.60
CA ASN A 292 29.35 -0.91 3.98
C ASN A 292 30.36 -1.51 3.00
N ALA A 293 31.33 -0.70 2.58
CA ALA A 293 32.55 -1.18 1.97
C ALA A 293 33.77 -0.43 2.51
N SER A 294 34.91 -1.09 2.42
CA SER A 294 36.22 -0.51 2.66
C SER A 294 37.23 -1.20 1.77
N LEU A 295 38.28 -0.50 1.36
CA LEU A 295 39.44 -1.10 0.70
C LEU A 295 40.68 -0.28 1.05
N LEU A 296 41.84 -0.90 0.94
CA LEU A 296 43.15 -0.27 1.04
C LEU A 296 43.89 -0.59 -0.26
N PHE A 297 44.34 0.42 -0.99
CA PHE A 297 45.09 0.25 -2.22
C PHE A 297 46.49 0.83 -2.05
N PRO A 298 47.48 0.03 -1.61
CA PRO A 298 48.83 0.52 -1.40
C PRO A 298 49.57 0.71 -2.73
N SER A 299 50.45 1.72 -2.75
CA SER A 299 51.39 1.92 -3.87
C SER A 299 52.32 0.71 -4.00
N GLN A 300 52.40 0.14 -5.19
CA GLN A 300 53.02 -1.16 -5.43
C GLN A 300 53.59 -1.29 -6.84
N THR A 301 54.31 -2.38 -7.09
CA THR A 301 54.79 -2.76 -8.44
C THR A 301 53.92 -3.88 -8.98
N VAL A 302 53.52 -3.78 -10.26
CA VAL A 302 52.72 -4.82 -10.94
C VAL A 302 53.43 -6.18 -10.83
N SER A 303 52.69 -7.18 -10.35
CA SER A 303 53.19 -8.55 -10.17
C SER A 303 52.36 -9.50 -11.04
N ASN A 304 53.00 -10.27 -11.92
CA ASN A 304 52.33 -11.19 -12.85
C ASN A 304 51.18 -10.55 -13.67
N GLY A 305 51.29 -9.25 -14.01
CA GLY A 305 50.25 -8.51 -14.74
C GLY A 305 49.05 -8.08 -13.88
N SER A 306 49.11 -8.25 -12.56
CA SER A 306 48.05 -7.90 -11.62
C SER A 306 48.56 -6.95 -10.53
N VAL A 307 47.62 -6.34 -9.80
CA VAL A 307 47.87 -5.56 -8.58
C VAL A 307 46.92 -6.03 -7.47
N THR A 308 47.37 -6.01 -6.23
CA THR A 308 46.59 -6.47 -5.07
C THR A 308 45.89 -5.30 -4.40
N VAL A 309 44.57 -5.40 -4.20
CA VAL A 309 43.81 -4.53 -3.30
C VAL A 309 43.65 -5.25 -1.96
N GLU A 310 43.97 -4.59 -0.86
CA GLU A 310 44.02 -5.16 0.48
C GLU A 310 42.84 -4.70 1.34
N HIS A 311 42.58 -5.41 2.44
CA HIS A 311 41.53 -5.09 3.43
C HIS A 311 40.13 -4.82 2.83
N VAL A 312 39.82 -5.52 1.73
CA VAL A 312 38.58 -5.40 0.98
C VAL A 312 37.42 -5.94 1.80
N THR A 313 36.47 -5.06 2.09
CA THR A 313 35.17 -5.39 2.67
C THR A 313 34.10 -4.93 1.70
N LEU A 314 33.18 -5.84 1.35
CA LEU A 314 32.03 -5.61 0.47
C LEU A 314 30.82 -6.29 1.12
N SER A 315 30.02 -5.53 1.89
CA SER A 315 28.93 -6.10 2.70
C SER A 315 27.80 -6.76 1.91
N ARG A 316 27.70 -6.50 0.59
CA ARG A 316 26.76 -7.15 -0.33
C ARG A 316 27.45 -7.86 -1.51
N GLY A 317 28.78 -7.99 -1.49
CA GLY A 317 29.54 -8.51 -2.65
C GLY A 317 29.71 -7.45 -3.75
N GLY A 318 29.95 -7.88 -4.98
CA GLY A 318 30.11 -7.01 -6.15
C GLY A 318 31.52 -7.04 -6.75
N PHE A 319 32.01 -5.89 -7.22
CA PHE A 319 33.21 -5.80 -8.06
C PHE A 319 34.23 -4.78 -7.52
N LEU A 320 35.47 -4.91 -8.01
CA LEU A 320 36.48 -3.86 -7.94
C LEU A 320 36.80 -3.38 -9.36
N ARG A 321 36.78 -2.06 -9.57
CA ARG A 321 37.21 -1.41 -10.83
C ARG A 321 38.47 -0.58 -10.58
N LEU A 322 39.46 -0.74 -11.43
CA LEU A 322 40.67 0.08 -11.46
C LEU A 322 40.61 1.08 -12.60
N THR A 323 40.78 2.37 -12.28
CA THR A 323 40.73 3.47 -13.25
C THR A 323 42.02 4.26 -13.21
N ALA A 324 42.58 4.57 -14.37
CA ALA A 324 43.71 5.48 -14.54
C ALA A 324 43.44 6.44 -15.70
N ASN A 325 43.62 7.75 -15.49
CA ASN A 325 43.28 8.79 -16.47
C ASN A 325 41.87 8.59 -17.06
N ASP A 326 40.88 8.42 -16.18
CA ASP A 326 39.46 8.17 -16.48
C ASP A 326 39.17 6.94 -17.38
N THR A 327 40.15 6.05 -17.54
CA THR A 327 40.05 4.81 -18.34
C THR A 327 40.15 3.58 -17.44
N THR A 328 39.26 2.59 -17.64
CA THR A 328 39.30 1.32 -16.91
C THR A 328 40.53 0.49 -17.30
N VAL A 329 41.48 0.35 -16.37
CA VAL A 329 42.73 -0.40 -16.55
C VAL A 329 42.69 -1.81 -15.95
N GLY A 330 41.65 -2.16 -15.19
CA GLY A 330 41.45 -3.53 -14.67
C GLY A 330 40.10 -3.67 -13.95
N THR A 331 39.61 -4.90 -13.83
CA THR A 331 38.36 -5.24 -13.15
C THR A 331 38.45 -6.61 -12.52
N ALA A 332 37.87 -6.81 -11.34
CA ALA A 332 37.75 -8.12 -10.72
C ALA A 332 36.40 -8.30 -10.01
N GLY A 333 35.92 -9.55 -9.99
CA GLY A 333 34.61 -9.95 -9.47
C GLY A 333 33.86 -10.86 -10.47
N PRO A 334 32.59 -11.19 -10.21
CA PRO A 334 31.83 -10.82 -9.01
C PRO A 334 32.38 -11.54 -7.77
N PHE A 335 32.36 -10.84 -6.64
CA PHE A 335 32.71 -11.38 -5.33
C PHE A 335 31.45 -11.59 -4.49
N PRO A 336 31.40 -12.67 -3.68
CA PRO A 336 30.41 -12.76 -2.61
C PRO A 336 30.69 -11.70 -1.53
N GLN A 337 29.81 -11.61 -0.54
CA GLN A 337 30.07 -10.81 0.66
C GLN A 337 31.45 -11.14 1.24
N THR A 338 32.29 -10.11 1.34
CA THR A 338 33.70 -10.24 1.72
C THR A 338 33.98 -9.30 2.89
N THR A 339 34.83 -9.71 3.83
CA THR A 339 35.24 -8.87 4.96
C THR A 339 36.75 -9.03 5.16
N ASN A 340 37.48 -7.92 5.08
CA ASN A 340 38.92 -7.86 5.23
C ASN A 340 39.72 -8.86 4.35
N GLY A 341 39.29 -9.04 3.10
CA GLY A 341 39.98 -9.88 2.12
C GLY A 341 41.10 -9.15 1.37
N SER A 342 41.88 -9.90 0.59
CA SER A 342 42.78 -9.34 -0.43
C SER A 342 42.38 -9.88 -1.80
N VAL A 343 42.42 -9.02 -2.81
CA VAL A 343 41.96 -9.31 -4.18
C VAL A 343 43.05 -8.91 -5.17
N ASP A 344 43.51 -9.88 -5.97
CA ASP A 344 44.36 -9.60 -7.12
C ASP A 344 43.49 -9.20 -8.31
N VAL A 345 43.73 -7.99 -8.84
CA VAL A 345 43.05 -7.45 -10.02
C VAL A 345 44.01 -7.48 -11.20
N ALA A 346 43.66 -8.24 -12.23
CA ALA A 346 44.40 -8.28 -13.48
C ALA A 346 44.28 -6.94 -14.23
N LEU A 347 45.39 -6.47 -14.79
CA LEU A 347 45.39 -5.28 -15.65
C LEU A 347 45.06 -5.67 -17.10
N ASN A 348 44.24 -4.82 -17.74
CA ASN A 348 43.84 -4.94 -19.15
C ASN A 348 45.03 -4.75 -20.12
N GLY A 349 46.17 -4.25 -19.64
CA GLY A 349 47.39 -4.03 -20.40
C GLY A 349 48.57 -3.62 -19.51
N SER A 350 49.73 -3.37 -20.11
CA SER A 350 50.91 -2.85 -19.42
C SER A 350 50.79 -1.34 -19.17
N LEU A 351 51.30 -0.87 -18.03
CA LEU A 351 51.50 0.55 -17.76
C LEU A 351 52.84 1.02 -18.36
N ASP A 352 52.87 2.16 -19.04
CA ASP A 352 54.09 2.71 -19.64
C ASP A 352 55.05 3.34 -18.60
N GLY A 353 54.59 3.55 -17.37
CA GLY A 353 55.35 4.11 -16.27
C GLY A 353 54.55 4.18 -14.96
N PRO A 354 55.14 4.69 -13.87
CA PRO A 354 54.44 4.91 -12.60
C PRO A 354 53.18 5.77 -12.81
N THR A 355 52.01 5.20 -12.53
CA THR A 355 50.70 5.77 -12.86
C THR A 355 49.82 5.82 -11.61
N ASN A 356 49.08 6.92 -11.43
CA ASN A 356 48.04 6.98 -10.41
C ASN A 356 46.86 6.12 -10.86
N VAL A 357 46.55 5.07 -10.09
CA VAL A 357 45.41 4.19 -10.31
C VAL A 357 44.49 4.31 -9.11
N THR A 358 43.19 4.47 -9.36
CA THR A 358 42.15 4.47 -8.32
C THR A 358 41.43 3.14 -8.34
N ALA A 359 41.35 2.48 -7.18
CA ALA A 359 40.52 1.30 -6.98
C ALA A 359 39.18 1.74 -6.38
N THR A 360 38.07 1.38 -7.04
CA THR A 360 36.71 1.71 -6.61
C THR A 360 35.91 0.43 -6.35
N ALA A 361 35.22 0.36 -5.21
CA ALA A 361 34.27 -0.70 -4.92
C ALA A 361 32.91 -0.44 -5.60
N ILE A 362 32.36 -1.47 -6.22
CA ILE A 362 31.08 -1.43 -6.95
C ILE A 362 30.18 -2.55 -6.42
N ALA A 363 28.90 -2.26 -6.19
CA ALA A 363 27.92 -3.27 -5.80
C ALA A 363 27.36 -3.97 -7.04
N ASP A 364 27.20 -5.30 -6.97
CA ASP A 364 26.33 -6.06 -7.89
C ASP A 364 24.89 -5.79 -7.43
N ALA A 365 24.27 -4.75 -7.98
CA ALA A 365 23.00 -4.23 -7.48
C ALA A 365 21.81 -5.04 -7.99
N ASN A 366 21.90 -5.53 -9.23
CA ASN A 366 20.87 -6.31 -9.89
C ASN A 366 20.99 -7.82 -9.62
N GLY A 367 22.11 -8.28 -9.05
CA GLY A 367 22.37 -9.69 -8.70
C GLY A 367 22.69 -10.58 -9.91
N ASN A 368 23.04 -10.02 -11.07
CA ASN A 368 23.27 -10.75 -12.31
C ASN A 368 24.70 -11.34 -12.41
N GLY A 369 25.63 -10.90 -11.56
CA GLY A 369 27.02 -11.35 -11.56
C GLY A 369 27.90 -10.80 -12.70
N VAL A 370 27.47 -9.74 -13.39
CA VAL A 370 28.13 -9.11 -14.53
C VAL A 370 28.21 -7.60 -14.30
N LEU A 371 29.43 -7.06 -14.22
CA LEU A 371 29.64 -5.62 -14.06
C LEU A 371 29.08 -4.84 -15.25
N ASP A 372 28.00 -4.07 -15.03
CA ASP A 372 27.34 -3.26 -16.05
C ASP A 372 26.98 -1.84 -15.57
N ASP A 373 26.34 -1.03 -16.42
CA ASP A 373 26.01 0.38 -16.11
C ASP A 373 24.90 0.54 -15.05
N THR A 374 24.22 -0.54 -14.66
CA THR A 374 23.25 -0.55 -13.55
C THR A 374 23.89 -0.84 -12.19
N ASP A 375 25.19 -1.15 -12.15
CA ASP A 375 25.94 -1.39 -10.92
C ASP A 375 26.56 -0.11 -10.34
N PRO A 376 26.08 0.36 -9.17
CA PRO A 376 26.52 1.59 -8.54
C PRO A 376 27.81 1.40 -7.74
N ASN A 377 28.59 2.46 -7.60
CA ASN A 377 29.72 2.45 -6.66
C ASN A 377 29.18 2.28 -5.23
N TYR A 378 29.90 1.57 -4.36
CA TYR A 378 29.61 1.62 -2.92
C TYR A 378 29.81 3.05 -2.41
N GLY A 379 28.94 3.51 -1.51
CA GLY A 379 28.88 4.91 -1.07
C GLY A 379 27.75 5.66 -1.78
N ASN A 380 27.94 6.94 -2.05
CA ASN A 380 27.08 7.74 -2.91
C ASN A 380 27.89 8.29 -4.10
N GLU A 381 27.22 8.81 -5.13
CA GLU A 381 27.91 9.26 -6.36
C GLU A 381 28.98 10.33 -6.12
N SER A 382 28.82 11.16 -5.08
CA SER A 382 29.76 12.25 -4.73
C SER A 382 30.90 11.81 -3.82
N SER A 383 30.83 10.62 -3.21
CA SER A 383 31.84 10.06 -2.32
C SER A 383 31.84 8.53 -2.39
N PRO A 384 32.28 7.94 -3.51
CA PRO A 384 32.40 6.49 -3.65
C PRO A 384 33.52 5.94 -2.75
N VAL A 385 33.36 4.69 -2.29
CA VAL A 385 34.40 3.94 -1.58
C VAL A 385 35.52 3.60 -2.55
N ALA A 386 36.58 4.41 -2.52
CA ALA A 386 37.74 4.28 -3.39
C ALA A 386 39.04 4.70 -2.68
N ASP A 387 40.17 4.22 -3.19
CA ASP A 387 41.52 4.58 -2.75
C ASP A 387 42.45 4.69 -3.96
N THR A 388 43.47 5.55 -3.90
CA THR A 388 44.34 5.90 -5.04
C THR A 388 45.81 5.67 -4.72
N ALA A 389 46.47 4.87 -5.58
CA ALA A 389 47.84 4.43 -5.40
C ALA A 389 48.72 4.77 -6.62
N VAL A 390 50.04 4.89 -6.40
CA VAL A 390 51.02 4.91 -7.49
C VAL A 390 51.38 3.46 -7.83
N ILE A 391 51.00 3.02 -9.02
CA ILE A 391 51.32 1.69 -9.54
C ILE A 391 52.48 1.79 -10.51
N SER A 392 53.58 1.11 -10.20
CA SER A 392 54.76 1.03 -11.07
C SER A 392 54.73 -0.24 -11.92
N PRO A 393 55.04 -0.18 -13.22
CA PRO A 393 55.14 -1.38 -14.05
C PRO A 393 56.26 -2.31 -13.54
N ALA A 394 56.10 -3.61 -13.80
CA ALA A 394 57.13 -4.60 -13.51
C ALA A 394 58.45 -4.19 -14.19
N VAL A 395 59.54 -4.13 -13.43
CA VAL A 395 60.86 -3.84 -13.99
C VAL A 395 61.30 -5.05 -14.79
N THR A 396 61.20 -4.97 -16.12
CA THR A 396 61.77 -6.00 -16.99
C THR A 396 63.25 -6.13 -16.65
N ALA A 397 63.65 -7.31 -16.18
CA ALA A 397 65.06 -7.59 -15.92
C ALA A 397 65.80 -7.59 -17.26
N THR A 398 66.42 -6.46 -17.60
CA THR A 398 67.29 -6.35 -18.77
C THR A 398 68.45 -7.31 -18.56
N THR A 399 68.40 -8.49 -19.18
CA THR A 399 69.55 -9.40 -19.28
C THR A 399 70.63 -8.69 -20.08
N THR A 400 71.46 -7.92 -19.39
CA THR A 400 72.74 -7.45 -19.93
C THR A 400 73.60 -8.70 -20.07
N GLU A 401 73.84 -9.08 -21.31
CA GLU A 401 74.67 -10.23 -21.67
C GLU A 401 76.06 -10.05 -21.04
N PRO A 402 76.54 -10.97 -20.17
CA PRO A 402 77.86 -10.82 -19.59
C PRO A 402 78.91 -11.10 -20.66
N PRO A 403 80.00 -10.30 -20.74
CA PRO A 403 81.06 -10.55 -21.72
C PRO A 403 81.69 -11.92 -21.47
N GLU A 404 81.94 -12.67 -22.55
CA GLU A 404 82.61 -13.96 -22.49
C GLU A 404 83.94 -13.87 -21.74
N ASN A 405 84.10 -14.69 -20.69
CA ASN A 405 85.41 -14.88 -20.08
C ASN A 405 85.63 -16.36 -19.71
N ASN A 406 86.53 -17.01 -20.45
CA ASN A 406 86.94 -18.39 -20.25
C ASN A 406 87.76 -18.54 -18.95
N THR A 407 87.22 -19.12 -17.88
CA THR A 407 88.07 -19.85 -16.91
C THR A 407 87.35 -20.94 -16.08
N THR A 408 87.86 -22.16 -16.21
CA THR A 408 87.93 -23.28 -15.24
C THR A 408 86.84 -23.49 -14.18
N THR A 409 86.15 -24.62 -14.30
CA THR A 409 85.28 -25.21 -13.27
C THR A 409 86.06 -25.61 -12.01
N VAL A 410 85.66 -25.10 -10.84
CA VAL A 410 85.98 -25.69 -9.53
C VAL A 410 84.68 -25.85 -8.75
N ALA A 411 84.29 -27.10 -8.51
CA ALA A 411 83.07 -27.40 -7.76
C ALA A 411 83.24 -26.98 -6.29
N THR A 412 82.42 -26.04 -5.83
CA THR A 412 82.33 -25.64 -4.42
C THR A 412 80.87 -25.68 -4.00
N THR A 413 80.56 -26.47 -2.97
CA THR A 413 79.19 -26.65 -2.46
C THR A 413 78.74 -25.39 -1.74
N ALA A 414 77.73 -24.69 -2.26
CA ALA A 414 77.08 -23.58 -1.59
C ALA A 414 75.91 -24.09 -0.72
N ALA A 415 75.88 -23.70 0.55
CA ALA A 415 74.80 -24.04 1.47
C ALA A 415 73.57 -23.14 1.21
N THR A 416 72.37 -23.73 1.32
CA THR A 416 71.11 -22.99 1.29
C THR A 416 70.88 -22.22 2.59
N THR A 417 71.16 -20.92 2.60
CA THR A 417 70.61 -20.01 3.62
C THR A 417 69.18 -19.61 3.26
N GLN A 418 68.23 -20.29 3.89
CA GLN A 418 66.83 -19.90 3.95
C GLN A 418 66.72 -18.63 4.83
N PRO A 419 65.94 -17.60 4.45
CA PRO A 419 65.67 -16.50 5.35
C PRO A 419 64.72 -16.96 6.47
N GLU A 420 65.24 -17.12 7.69
CA GLU A 420 64.40 -17.27 8.87
C GLU A 420 63.64 -15.95 9.10
N LEU A 421 62.32 -16.00 8.98
CA LEU A 421 61.43 -14.97 9.52
C LEU A 421 61.65 -14.91 11.03
N ARG A 422 62.30 -13.84 11.49
CA ARG A 422 62.32 -13.50 12.92
C ARG A 422 60.93 -13.02 13.32
N VAL A 423 60.11 -13.96 13.77
CA VAL A 423 58.97 -13.65 14.64
C VAL A 423 59.58 -13.06 15.91
N ASN A 424 59.22 -11.82 16.25
CA ASN A 424 59.36 -11.37 17.62
C ASN A 424 58.23 -12.04 18.39
N ASP A 425 58.55 -13.11 19.11
CA ASP A 425 57.66 -13.67 20.12
C ASP A 425 57.52 -12.63 21.24
N GLU A 426 56.49 -11.77 21.14
CA GLU A 426 56.01 -11.06 22.33
C GLU A 426 55.42 -12.09 23.29
N GLU A 427 55.94 -12.09 24.52
CA GLU A 427 55.64 -13.07 25.55
C GLU A 427 54.13 -13.09 25.83
N PRO A 428 53.43 -14.22 25.63
CA PRO A 428 51.98 -14.26 25.82
C PRO A 428 51.65 -13.97 27.28
N LEU A 429 50.74 -13.02 27.51
CA LEU A 429 50.27 -12.65 28.85
C LEU A 429 49.87 -13.91 29.64
N ALA A 430 50.61 -14.18 30.71
CA ALA A 430 50.44 -15.40 31.48
C ALA A 430 49.01 -15.50 32.05
N PRO A 431 48.31 -16.64 31.88
CA PRO A 431 46.99 -16.83 32.46
C PRO A 431 47.09 -16.89 33.99
N VAL A 432 46.27 -16.10 34.67
CA VAL A 432 46.16 -16.12 36.14
C VAL A 432 45.57 -17.46 36.58
N ALA A 433 46.38 -18.29 37.22
CA ALA A 433 45.98 -19.61 37.71
C ALA A 433 45.59 -19.59 39.20
N ASN A 434 44.49 -20.32 39.52
CA ASN A 434 43.81 -20.60 40.80
C ASN A 434 42.47 -19.85 40.92
N ASN A 435 41.27 -20.44 41.15
CA ASN A 435 40.79 -21.83 41.31
C ASN A 435 39.23 -21.79 41.16
N ASN A 436 38.45 -22.83 40.84
CA ASN A 436 38.70 -24.28 40.67
C ASN A 436 37.60 -24.92 39.77
N GLY A 437 37.90 -26.07 39.14
CA GLY A 437 36.89 -27.13 38.85
C GLY A 437 35.98 -27.03 37.61
N SER A 438 36.08 -28.06 36.77
CA SER A 438 35.06 -28.61 35.85
C SER A 438 34.57 -27.80 34.64
N SER A 439 34.81 -28.37 33.46
CA SER A 439 34.19 -28.01 32.19
C SER A 439 32.67 -28.28 32.16
N GLY A 440 31.90 -27.35 31.61
CA GLY A 440 30.47 -27.53 31.32
C GLY A 440 29.82 -26.18 31.00
N GLY A 441 29.63 -25.87 29.72
CA GLY A 441 29.06 -24.60 29.31
C GLY A 441 27.56 -24.52 29.62
N PHE A 442 27.16 -23.50 30.38
CA PHE A 442 25.78 -23.02 30.46
C PHE A 442 25.78 -21.50 30.57
N VAL A 443 25.02 -20.85 29.69
CA VAL A 443 24.67 -19.42 29.84
C VAL A 443 23.67 -19.31 31.00
N PRO A 444 23.90 -18.48 32.02
CA PRO A 444 22.91 -18.25 33.06
C PRO A 444 21.75 -17.44 32.49
N LEU A 445 20.66 -18.13 32.14
CA LEU A 445 19.36 -17.48 31.91
C LEU A 445 18.95 -16.77 33.20
N SER A 446 18.47 -15.52 33.07
CA SER A 446 18.03 -14.74 34.22
C SER A 446 16.77 -15.38 34.84
N PRO A 447 16.51 -15.19 36.15
CA PRO A 447 15.35 -15.79 36.83
C PRO A 447 13.98 -15.31 36.33
N ALA A 448 13.93 -14.33 35.42
CA ALA A 448 12.71 -13.68 34.97
C ALA A 448 11.97 -14.42 33.84
N THR A 449 12.65 -15.24 33.03
CA THR A 449 12.04 -15.90 31.87
C THR A 449 11.46 -17.28 32.15
N THR A 450 11.79 -17.92 33.28
CA THR A 450 11.28 -19.27 33.63
C THR A 450 9.82 -19.26 34.07
N LEU A 451 9.28 -18.13 34.55
CA LEU A 451 7.89 -18.06 35.03
C LEU A 451 6.86 -18.10 33.88
N LEU A 452 7.17 -17.48 32.74
CA LEU A 452 6.26 -17.37 31.59
C LEU A 452 6.02 -18.71 30.87
N ALA A 453 7.05 -19.56 30.77
CA ALA A 453 6.94 -20.87 30.14
C ALA A 453 6.01 -21.84 30.92
N VAL A 454 5.99 -21.76 32.25
CA VAL A 454 5.15 -22.61 33.10
C VAL A 454 3.66 -22.22 33.03
N VAL A 455 3.36 -20.91 32.92
CA VAL A 455 1.99 -20.41 32.77
C VAL A 455 1.40 -20.80 31.40
N ALA A 456 2.19 -20.70 30.32
CA ALA A 456 1.75 -21.13 28.98
C ALA A 456 1.46 -22.65 28.91
N GLY A 457 2.30 -23.47 29.55
CA GLY A 457 2.09 -24.92 29.61
C GLY A 457 0.83 -25.35 30.37
N LEU A 458 0.49 -24.67 31.46
CA LEU A 458 -0.70 -24.97 32.26
C LEU A 458 -2.01 -24.55 31.58
N LEU A 459 -2.02 -23.43 30.85
CA LEU A 459 -3.19 -23.00 30.07
C LEU A 459 -3.50 -23.94 28.89
N LEU A 460 -2.47 -24.50 28.23
CA LEU A 460 -2.63 -25.50 27.17
C LEU A 460 -3.10 -26.87 27.71
N ALA A 461 -2.71 -27.24 28.93
CA ALA A 461 -3.22 -28.44 29.60
C ALA A 461 -4.70 -28.32 30.00
N ALA A 462 -5.14 -27.13 30.44
CA ALA A 462 -6.52 -26.88 30.84
C ALA A 462 -7.54 -26.91 29.68
N ARG A 463 -7.10 -26.72 28.43
CA ARG A 463 -7.98 -26.74 27.24
C ARG A 463 -8.23 -28.14 26.66
N ARG A 464 -7.62 -29.20 27.20
CA ARG A 464 -7.93 -30.60 26.85
C ARG A 464 -8.69 -31.29 27.98
N GLY A 465 -10.03 -31.29 27.87
CA GLY A 465 -10.91 -32.04 28.76
C GLY A 465 -10.67 -33.55 28.73
N PRO A 466 -11.04 -34.29 29.79
CA PRO A 466 -10.70 -35.69 29.95
C PRO A 466 -11.71 -36.62 29.25
N ASP A 467 -11.45 -37.00 28.00
CA ASP A 467 -12.11 -38.12 27.33
C ASP A 467 -11.09 -39.06 26.70
N ARG A 468 -10.61 -40.03 27.51
CA ARG A 468 -10.19 -41.39 27.12
C ARG A 468 -9.60 -42.18 28.30
N LEU A 469 -10.49 -42.84 29.04
CA LEU A 469 -10.30 -44.21 29.54
C LEU A 469 -11.68 -44.85 29.79
#